data_AF-A0ABD6FIL1-F1
#
_entry.id   AF-A0ABD6FIL1-F1
#
_cell.length_a   1.000
_cell.length_b   1.000
_cell.length_c   1.000
_cell.angle_alpha   90.00
_cell.angle_beta   90.00
_cell.angle_gamma   90.00
#
_symmetry.space_group_name_H-M   'P 1'
#
loop_
_entity.id
_entity.type
_entity.pdbx_description
1 polymer ?
#
loop_
_entity_poly.entity_id
_entity_poly.type
_entity_poly.pdbx_seq_one_letter_code
_entity_poly.pdbx_strand_id
1 'polypeptide(L)'
;VVVAAWGYFLWAGVTDPLGGINQLFPLFGIANQLLAAIALTVATVILVKSGKLKWAWVTAVPLAWDAAVTLTASWQKVFSDDPKIGFFAQRDQYAAALERGEVLAPAKDLDDMSTIVTNSTVDGVLAALFALLVVVVIGNALVVCWRAVRSPEPLPTTEEPWQESKIVAPSGLFATAEEKKQLAAIGAPPNGSGVRTDDGSGGSAGKDGDSS
;
A
#
# COMPACT_ATOMS: atom_id res chain seq x y z
N VAL A 1 -0.86 13.17 17.86
CA VAL A 1 -0.02 13.41 16.65
C VAL A 1 -0.84 13.27 15.38
N VAL A 2 -1.42 12.10 15.09
CA VAL A 2 -2.24 11.88 13.86
C VAL A 2 -3.40 12.86 13.72
N VAL A 3 -4.18 13.10 14.79
CA VAL A 3 -5.29 14.07 14.77
C VAL A 3 -4.82 15.50 14.49
N ALA A 4 -3.64 15.89 15.00
CA ALA A 4 -3.06 17.20 14.74
C ALA A 4 -2.57 17.33 13.29
N ALA A 5 -1.98 16.27 12.72
CA ALA A 5 -1.55 16.23 11.32
C ALA A 5 -2.74 16.33 10.36
N TRP A 6 -3.85 15.62 10.64
CA TRP A 6 -5.09 15.76 9.87
C TRP A 6 -5.74 17.14 10.03
N GLY A 7 -5.68 17.72 11.24
CA GLY A 7 -6.15 19.07 11.51
C GLY A 7 -5.39 20.14 10.72
N TYR A 8 -4.06 20.00 10.61
CA TYR A 8 -3.22 20.87 9.79
C TYR A 8 -3.55 20.74 8.29
N PHE A 9 -3.77 19.52 7.81
CA PHE A 9 -4.15 19.26 6.41
C PHE A 9 -5.48 19.94 6.02
N LEU A 10 -6.48 19.87 6.90
CA LEU A 10 -7.76 20.56 6.72
C LEU A 10 -7.61 22.09 6.75
N TRP A 11 -6.81 22.60 7.69
CA TRP A 11 -6.55 24.03 7.80
C TRP A 11 -5.82 24.59 6.58
N ALA A 12 -4.80 23.88 6.07
CA ALA A 12 -4.11 24.22 4.83
C ALA A 12 -5.05 24.17 3.61
N GLY A 13 -5.93 23.17 3.56
CA GLY A 13 -6.95 23.01 2.51
C GLY A 13 -7.92 24.18 2.39
N VAL A 14 -8.33 24.75 3.52
CA VAL A 14 -9.28 25.86 3.61
C VAL A 14 -8.62 27.23 3.43
N THR A 15 -7.36 27.38 3.86
CA THR A 15 -6.70 28.69 3.91
C THR A 15 -6.07 29.09 2.57
N ASP A 16 -5.70 28.12 1.72
CA ASP A 16 -5.14 28.38 0.39
C ASP A 16 -6.04 27.83 -0.73
N PRO A 17 -6.95 28.63 -1.29
CA PRO A 17 -7.92 28.16 -2.30
C PRO A 17 -7.29 27.84 -3.67
N LEU A 18 -6.05 28.25 -3.94
CA LEU A 18 -5.35 27.93 -5.20
C LEU A 18 -4.62 26.57 -5.13
N GLY A 19 -4.13 26.19 -3.95
CA GLY A 19 -3.36 24.95 -3.75
C GLY A 19 -4.00 23.92 -2.82
N GLY A 20 -4.75 24.32 -1.80
CA GLY A 20 -5.26 23.47 -0.74
C GLY A 20 -6.25 22.39 -1.21
N ILE A 21 -7.55 22.71 -1.25
CA ILE A 21 -8.58 21.73 -1.66
C ILE A 21 -8.29 21.08 -3.02
N ASN A 22 -7.76 21.85 -3.98
CA ASN A 22 -7.49 21.37 -5.33
C ASN A 22 -6.31 20.39 -5.43
N GLN A 23 -5.33 20.42 -4.52
CA GLN A 23 -4.26 19.41 -4.47
C GLN A 23 -4.55 18.27 -3.49
N LEU A 24 -5.34 18.52 -2.45
CA LEU A 24 -5.73 17.52 -1.45
C LEU A 24 -6.54 16.36 -2.05
N PHE A 25 -7.52 16.67 -2.90
CA PHE A 25 -8.39 15.66 -3.52
C PHE A 25 -7.61 14.67 -4.41
N PRO A 26 -6.78 15.16 -5.35
CA PRO A 26 -5.91 14.29 -6.14
C PRO A 26 -4.94 13.46 -5.29
N LEU A 27 -4.38 14.04 -4.22
CA LEU A 27 -3.42 13.36 -3.36
C LEU A 27 -4.04 12.14 -2.65
N PHE A 28 -5.27 12.24 -2.16
CA PHE A 28 -5.96 11.10 -1.57
C PHE A 28 -6.25 9.99 -2.59
N GLY A 29 -6.59 10.36 -3.82
CA GLY A 29 -6.78 9.40 -4.91
C GLY A 29 -5.51 8.60 -5.20
N ILE A 30 -4.38 9.29 -5.34
CA ILE A 30 -3.07 8.66 -5.60
C ILE A 30 -2.64 7.81 -4.39
N ALA A 31 -2.78 8.31 -3.16
CA ALA A 31 -2.40 7.56 -1.96
C ALA A 31 -3.19 6.24 -1.83
N ASN A 32 -4.48 6.24 -2.16
CA ASN A 32 -5.29 5.03 -2.14
C ASN A 32 -4.88 4.03 -3.23
N GLN A 33 -4.55 4.52 -4.43
CA GLN A 33 -4.05 3.68 -5.52
C GLN A 33 -2.71 3.04 -5.15
N LEU A 34 -1.80 3.78 -4.51
CA LEU A 34 -0.53 3.25 -4.02
C LEU A 34 -0.71 2.15 -2.96
N LEU A 35 -1.64 2.33 -2.01
CA LEU A 35 -1.99 1.31 -1.03
C LEU A 35 -2.57 0.05 -1.71
N ALA A 36 -3.44 0.23 -2.69
CA ALA A 36 -4.01 -0.85 -3.46
C ALA A 36 -2.94 -1.62 -4.25
N ALA A 37 -2.01 -0.93 -4.90
CA ALA A 37 -0.91 -1.54 -5.66
C ALA A 37 -0.01 -2.41 -4.77
N ILE A 38 0.34 -1.93 -3.57
CA ILE A 38 1.15 -2.70 -2.60
C ILE A 38 0.37 -3.94 -2.14
N ALA A 39 -0.89 -3.78 -1.75
CA ALA A 39 -1.73 -4.88 -1.29
C ALA A 39 -1.89 -5.96 -2.37
N LEU A 40 -2.15 -5.56 -3.61
CA LEU A 40 -2.28 -6.46 -4.76
C LEU A 40 -0.97 -7.18 -5.08
N THR A 41 0.16 -6.49 -4.97
CA THR A 41 1.48 -7.10 -5.19
C THR A 41 1.76 -8.19 -4.15
N VAL A 42 1.56 -7.89 -2.86
CA VAL A 42 1.75 -8.86 -1.78
C VAL A 42 0.80 -10.05 -1.92
N ALA A 43 -0.48 -9.79 -2.19
CA ALA A 43 -1.48 -10.85 -2.40
C ALA A 43 -1.12 -11.76 -3.59
N THR A 44 -0.62 -11.18 -4.69
CA THR A 44 -0.14 -11.96 -5.85
C THR A 44 1.03 -12.86 -5.47
N VAL A 45 2.03 -12.33 -4.74
CA VAL A 45 3.20 -13.10 -4.30
C VAL A 45 2.79 -14.25 -3.39
N ILE A 46 1.89 -14.01 -2.43
CA ILE A 46 1.38 -15.06 -1.54
C ILE A 46 0.65 -16.15 -2.34
N LEU A 47 -0.29 -15.79 -3.23
CA LEU A 47 -1.06 -16.76 -4.02
C LEU A 47 -0.18 -17.64 -4.91
N VAL A 48 0.87 -17.06 -5.50
CA VAL A 48 1.83 -17.79 -6.33
C VAL A 48 2.68 -18.72 -5.48
N LYS A 49 3.19 -18.28 -4.31
CA LYS A 49 3.97 -19.14 -3.40
C LYS A 49 3.14 -20.28 -2.81
N SER A 50 1.87 -20.06 -2.48
CA SER A 50 0.97 -21.09 -1.95
C SER A 50 0.42 -22.06 -3.02
N GLY A 51 0.98 -22.06 -4.25
CA GLY A 51 0.60 -22.98 -5.34
C GLY A 51 -0.78 -22.73 -5.95
N LYS A 52 -1.45 -21.61 -5.60
CA LYS A 52 -2.81 -21.26 -6.03
C LYS A 52 -2.80 -20.43 -7.31
N LEU A 53 -2.03 -20.83 -8.32
CA LEU A 53 -1.90 -20.13 -9.61
C LEU A 53 -3.25 -19.86 -10.29
N LYS A 54 -4.22 -20.76 -10.15
CA LYS A 54 -5.59 -20.59 -10.67
C LYS A 54 -6.35 -19.37 -10.10
N TRP A 55 -5.90 -18.82 -8.97
CA TRP A 55 -6.49 -17.63 -8.33
C TRP A 55 -5.61 -16.38 -8.46
N ALA A 56 -4.37 -16.50 -8.93
CA ALA A 56 -3.43 -15.39 -9.07
C ALA A 56 -3.92 -14.31 -10.05
N TRP A 57 -4.82 -14.65 -10.99
CA TRP A 57 -5.42 -13.67 -11.90
C TRP A 57 -6.27 -12.62 -11.17
N VAL A 58 -6.84 -12.95 -10.00
CA VAL A 58 -7.68 -12.03 -9.21
C VAL A 58 -6.90 -10.80 -8.76
N THR A 59 -5.60 -10.98 -8.47
CA THR A 59 -4.72 -9.89 -8.04
C THR A 59 -3.88 -9.35 -9.20
N ALA A 60 -3.53 -10.18 -10.17
CA ALA A 60 -2.77 -9.77 -11.35
C ALA A 60 -3.57 -8.87 -12.31
N VAL A 61 -4.87 -9.07 -12.47
CA VAL A 61 -5.71 -8.24 -13.35
C VAL A 61 -5.80 -6.79 -12.84
N PRO A 62 -6.14 -6.53 -11.55
CA PRO A 62 -6.12 -5.18 -11.01
C PRO A 62 -4.73 -4.53 -11.08
N LEU A 63 -3.66 -5.29 -10.85
CA LEU A 63 -2.28 -4.79 -10.97
C LEU A 63 -1.94 -4.41 -12.42
N ALA A 64 -2.33 -5.22 -13.40
CA ALA A 64 -2.15 -4.91 -14.81
C ALA A 64 -2.95 -3.67 -15.24
N TRP A 65 -4.16 -3.51 -14.71
CA TRP A 65 -4.97 -2.31 -14.95
C TRP A 65 -4.31 -1.06 -14.37
N ASP A 66 -3.86 -1.11 -13.12
CA ASP A 66 -3.17 -0.01 -12.46
C ASP A 66 -1.89 0.41 -13.21
N ALA A 67 -1.09 -0.58 -13.62
CA ALA A 67 0.07 -0.38 -14.49
C ALA A 67 -0.31 0.29 -15.82
N ALA A 68 -1.38 -0.17 -16.48
CA ALA A 68 -1.83 0.40 -17.75
C ALA A 68 -2.23 1.88 -17.59
N VAL A 69 -3.00 2.22 -16.55
CA VAL A 69 -3.42 3.60 -16.27
C VAL A 69 -2.20 4.47 -15.94
N THR A 70 -1.29 3.97 -15.11
CA THR A 70 -0.09 4.71 -14.67
C THR A 70 0.87 4.99 -15.83
N LEU A 71 1.11 3.99 -16.69
CA LEU A 71 1.92 4.16 -17.88
C LEU A 71 1.26 5.10 -18.89
N THR A 72 -0.05 4.99 -19.10
CA THR A 72 -0.78 5.88 -20.00
C THR A 72 -0.74 7.33 -19.52
N ALA A 73 -0.97 7.56 -18.22
CA ALA A 73 -0.89 8.88 -17.63
C ALA A 73 0.53 9.45 -17.69
N SER A 74 1.54 8.63 -17.41
CA SER A 74 2.94 9.06 -17.49
C SER A 74 3.34 9.40 -18.93
N TRP A 75 2.90 8.60 -19.91
CA TRP A 75 3.12 8.88 -21.32
C TRP A 75 2.52 10.21 -21.74
N GLN A 76 1.25 10.46 -21.38
CA GLN A 76 0.59 11.74 -21.65
C GLN A 76 1.33 12.91 -20.98
N LYS A 77 1.75 12.77 -19.73
CA LYS A 77 2.44 13.85 -19.01
C LYS A 77 3.84 14.18 -19.55
N VAL A 78 4.55 13.18 -20.08
CA VAL A 78 5.92 13.34 -20.59
C VAL A 78 5.94 13.76 -22.07
N PHE A 79 5.02 13.24 -22.88
CA PHE A 79 5.08 13.41 -24.35
C PHE A 79 3.92 14.20 -24.96
N SER A 80 2.94 14.66 -24.18
CA SER A 80 1.86 15.48 -24.73
C SER A 80 2.34 16.89 -25.08
N ASP A 81 1.98 17.35 -26.28
CA ASP A 81 2.21 18.72 -26.73
C ASP A 81 1.20 19.72 -26.15
N ASP A 82 0.08 19.24 -25.58
CA ASP A 82 -0.88 20.11 -24.88
C ASP A 82 -0.29 20.59 -23.54
N PRO A 83 -0.08 21.91 -23.32
CA PRO A 83 0.46 22.49 -22.09
C PRO A 83 -0.41 22.25 -20.83
N LYS A 84 -1.67 21.82 -21.01
CA LYS A 84 -2.55 21.44 -19.90
C LYS A 84 -2.29 20.02 -19.39
N ILE A 85 -1.65 19.19 -20.21
CA ILE A 85 -1.45 17.76 -19.95
C ILE A 85 0.04 17.44 -19.83
N GLY A 86 0.85 17.96 -20.75
CA GLY A 86 2.29 17.72 -20.84
C GLY A 86 3.11 18.71 -20.03
N PHE A 87 3.98 18.20 -19.18
CA PHE A 87 4.82 19.03 -18.31
C PHE A 87 5.89 19.82 -19.10
N PHE A 88 6.48 19.21 -20.13
CA PHE A 88 7.46 19.90 -20.97
C PHE A 88 6.79 20.96 -21.87
N ALA A 89 5.61 20.68 -22.42
CA ALA A 89 4.83 21.65 -23.17
C ALA A 89 4.40 22.85 -22.29
N GLN A 90 4.01 22.58 -21.04
CA GLN A 90 3.74 23.62 -20.06
C GLN A 90 4.98 24.47 -19.77
N ARG A 91 6.12 23.82 -19.50
CA ARG A 91 7.40 24.49 -19.29
C ARG A 91 7.76 25.41 -20.45
N ASP A 92 7.59 24.96 -21.69
CA ASP A 92 7.91 25.73 -22.89
C ASP A 92 6.97 26.94 -23.06
N GLN A 93 5.67 26.76 -22.80
CA GLN A 93 4.70 27.86 -22.85
C GLN A 93 5.02 28.96 -21.83
N TYR A 94 5.29 28.57 -20.59
CA TYR A 94 5.58 29.53 -19.51
C TYR A 94 6.95 30.17 -19.68
N ALA A 95 7.96 29.44 -20.16
CA ALA A 95 9.27 30.00 -20.48
C ALA A 95 9.16 31.05 -21.61
N ALA A 96 8.42 30.75 -22.68
CA ALA A 96 8.23 31.70 -23.77
C ALA A 96 7.44 32.94 -23.33
N ALA A 97 6.46 32.80 -22.43
CA ALA A 97 5.73 33.94 -21.88
C ALA A 97 6.59 34.80 -20.93
N LEU A 98 7.47 34.16 -20.15
CA LEU A 98 8.44 34.85 -19.30
C LEU A 98 9.41 35.71 -20.13
N GLU A 99 9.89 35.20 -21.27
CA GLU A 99 10.74 35.96 -22.20
C GLU A 99 10.04 37.19 -22.79
N ARG A 100 8.71 37.12 -22.97
CA ARG A 100 7.88 38.25 -23.44
C ARG A 100 7.45 39.20 -22.32
N GLY A 101 7.74 38.89 -21.06
CA GLY A 101 7.26 39.65 -19.90
C GLY A 101 5.74 39.53 -19.67
N GLU A 102 5.12 38.47 -20.21
CA GLU A 102 3.69 38.21 -20.08
C GLU A 102 3.42 37.27 -18.90
N VAL A 103 2.47 37.64 -18.03
CA VAL A 103 2.01 36.78 -16.94
C VAL A 103 0.81 35.97 -17.42
N LEU A 104 0.94 34.64 -17.40
CA LEU A 104 -0.14 33.72 -17.75
C LEU A 104 -0.80 33.19 -16.49
N ALA A 105 -2.12 33.19 -16.44
CA ALA A 105 -2.86 32.53 -15.37
C ALA A 105 -2.48 31.03 -15.30
N PRO A 106 -2.25 30.47 -14.09
CA PRO A 106 -2.61 31.01 -12.78
C PRO A 106 -1.52 31.85 -12.07
N ALA A 107 -0.37 32.12 -12.71
CA ALA A 107 0.68 32.97 -12.13
C ALA A 107 0.16 34.40 -11.89
N LYS A 108 0.59 35.03 -10.80
CA LYS A 108 0.20 36.40 -10.44
C LYS A 108 1.27 37.43 -10.77
N ASP A 109 2.52 37.00 -10.82
CA ASP A 109 3.68 37.81 -11.17
C ASP A 109 4.71 37.01 -11.99
N LEU A 110 5.83 37.65 -12.33
CA LEU A 110 6.90 37.02 -13.12
C LEU A 110 7.73 36.02 -12.31
N ASP A 111 7.78 36.16 -10.99
CA ASP A 111 8.51 35.22 -10.12
C ASP A 111 7.74 33.89 -10.03
N ASP A 112 6.41 33.95 -9.95
CA ASP A 112 5.50 32.80 -10.07
C ASP A 112 5.70 32.08 -11.41
N MET A 113 5.86 32.81 -12.51
CA MET A 113 6.10 32.22 -13.83
C MET A 113 7.41 31.40 -13.85
N SER A 114 8.49 31.91 -13.27
CA SER A 114 9.76 31.18 -13.17
C SER A 114 9.66 29.94 -12.28
N THR A 115 8.85 30.02 -11.22
CA THR A 115 8.54 28.90 -10.33
C THR A 115 7.75 27.83 -11.05
N ILE A 116 6.77 28.19 -11.88
CA ILE A 116 6.04 27.22 -12.71
C ILE A 116 6.98 26.51 -13.69
N VAL A 117 7.86 27.24 -14.38
CA VAL A 117 8.84 26.65 -15.31
C VAL A 117 9.73 25.61 -14.61
N THR A 118 10.24 25.92 -13.42
CA THR A 118 11.08 25.00 -12.65
C THR A 118 10.29 23.81 -12.11
N ASN A 119 9.10 24.04 -11.56
CA ASN A 119 8.21 22.96 -11.08
C ASN A 119 7.79 22.02 -12.21
N SER A 120 7.34 22.54 -13.36
CA SER A 120 6.98 21.70 -14.52
C SER A 120 8.18 20.89 -15.02
N THR A 121 9.41 21.42 -14.92
CA THR A 121 10.62 20.67 -15.27
C THR A 121 10.86 19.51 -14.29
N VAL A 122 10.78 19.78 -12.97
CA VAL A 122 10.94 18.76 -11.93
C VAL A 122 9.87 17.68 -12.03
N ASP A 123 8.62 18.08 -12.23
CA ASP A 123 7.48 17.17 -12.41
C ASP A 123 7.63 16.31 -13.67
N GLY A 124 8.08 16.89 -14.78
CA GLY A 124 8.39 16.17 -16.01
C GLY A 124 9.47 15.10 -15.82
N VAL A 125 10.57 15.45 -15.15
CA VAL A 125 11.66 14.51 -14.84
C VAL A 125 11.18 13.41 -13.87
N LEU A 126 10.48 13.78 -12.81
CA LEU A 126 9.96 12.84 -11.83
C LEU A 126 8.96 11.86 -12.46
N ALA A 127 8.08 12.35 -13.34
CA ALA A 127 7.14 11.51 -14.08
C ALA A 127 7.87 10.50 -14.99
N ALA A 128 8.92 10.94 -15.70
CA ALA A 128 9.74 10.05 -16.53
C ALA A 128 10.46 8.97 -15.69
N LEU A 129 11.02 9.36 -14.54
CA LEU A 129 11.65 8.42 -13.60
C LEU A 129 10.64 7.41 -13.03
N PHE A 130 9.44 7.86 -12.67
CA PHE A 130 8.39 6.98 -12.15
C PHE A 130 7.91 6.00 -13.22
N ALA A 131 7.73 6.47 -14.46
CA ALA A 131 7.41 5.60 -15.60
C ALA A 131 8.45 4.50 -15.78
N LEU A 132 9.74 4.84 -15.68
CA LEU A 132 10.83 3.86 -15.76
C LEU A 132 10.74 2.84 -14.61
N LEU A 133 10.49 3.28 -13.39
CA LEU A 133 10.34 2.40 -12.23
C LEU A 133 9.18 1.41 -12.45
N VAL A 134 8.03 1.88 -12.94
CA VAL A 134 6.88 1.01 -13.24
C VAL A 134 7.24 -0.02 -14.31
N VAL A 135 7.94 0.36 -15.37
CA VAL A 135 8.43 -0.58 -16.39
C VAL A 135 9.33 -1.66 -15.78
N VAL A 136 10.25 -1.27 -14.88
CA VAL A 136 11.12 -2.23 -14.17
C VAL A 136 10.31 -3.17 -13.28
N VAL A 137 9.31 -2.66 -12.54
CA VAL A 137 8.44 -3.48 -11.69
C VAL A 137 7.65 -4.49 -12.52
N ILE A 138 7.06 -4.06 -13.64
CA ILE A 138 6.35 -4.96 -14.57
C ILE A 138 7.32 -6.01 -15.12
N GLY A 139 8.53 -5.62 -15.53
CA GLY A 139 9.57 -6.54 -15.97
C GLY A 139 9.91 -7.59 -14.91
N ASN A 140 10.08 -7.17 -13.66
CA ASN A 140 10.33 -8.08 -12.55
C ASN A 140 9.13 -8.99 -12.26
N ALA A 141 7.90 -8.46 -12.31
CA ALA A 141 6.68 -9.25 -12.15
C ALA A 141 6.54 -10.32 -13.24
N LEU A 142 6.84 -9.98 -14.50
CA LEU A 142 6.88 -10.93 -15.61
C LEU A 142 7.95 -12.02 -15.38
N VAL A 143 9.15 -11.63 -14.91
CA VAL A 143 10.22 -12.58 -14.56
C VAL A 143 9.79 -13.51 -13.44
N VAL A 144 9.12 -13.00 -12.40
CA VAL A 144 8.61 -13.80 -11.28
C VAL A 144 7.51 -14.75 -11.74
N CYS A 145 6.53 -14.27 -12.51
CA CYS A 145 5.48 -15.12 -13.10
C CYS A 145 6.08 -16.22 -13.98
N TRP A 146 7.05 -15.87 -14.82
CA TRP A 146 7.73 -16.83 -15.69
C TRP A 146 8.52 -17.86 -14.89
N ARG A 147 9.32 -17.43 -13.90
CA ARG A 147 10.07 -18.34 -13.01
C ARG A 147 9.13 -19.23 -12.21
N ALA A 148 8.01 -18.72 -11.71
CA ALA A 148 7.03 -19.50 -10.95
C ALA A 148 6.35 -20.58 -11.80
N VAL A 149 6.00 -20.26 -13.06
CA VAL A 149 5.43 -21.23 -14.00
C VAL A 149 6.47 -22.28 -14.44
N ARG A 150 7.76 -21.92 -14.50
CA ARG A 150 8.84 -22.82 -14.90
C ARG A 150 9.48 -23.62 -13.77
N SER A 151 9.15 -23.32 -12.51
CA SER A 151 9.72 -24.02 -11.35
C SER A 151 8.89 -25.26 -11.01
N PRO A 152 9.50 -26.46 -10.97
CA PRO A 152 8.80 -27.71 -10.65
C PRO A 152 8.49 -27.90 -9.15
N GLU A 153 9.05 -27.06 -8.28
CA GLU A 153 8.90 -27.16 -6.82
C GLU A 153 8.31 -25.86 -6.23
N PRO A 154 7.31 -25.93 -5.33
CA PRO A 154 6.75 -24.75 -4.67
C PRO A 154 7.83 -24.02 -3.85
N LEU A 155 7.89 -22.69 -3.98
CA LEU A 155 8.82 -21.87 -3.20
C LEU A 155 8.55 -22.02 -1.70
N PRO A 156 9.58 -21.98 -0.82
CA PRO A 156 9.43 -22.20 0.60
C PRO A 156 8.46 -21.18 1.23
N THR A 157 7.44 -21.70 1.90
CA THR A 157 6.34 -20.97 2.54
C THR A 157 6.55 -20.97 4.05
N THR A 158 6.40 -19.81 4.70
CA THR A 158 6.49 -19.65 6.17
C THR A 158 5.11 -19.78 6.84
N GLU A 159 4.09 -20.19 6.08
CA GLU A 159 2.75 -20.46 6.62
C GLU A 159 2.79 -21.78 7.40
N GLU A 160 2.40 -21.72 8.68
CA GLU A 160 2.14 -22.90 9.50
C GLU A 160 1.07 -23.78 8.83
N PRO A 161 1.16 -25.11 8.94
CA PRO A 161 0.17 -26.03 8.38
C PRO A 161 -1.24 -25.63 8.82
N TRP A 162 -2.19 -25.67 7.89
CA TRP A 162 -3.59 -25.38 8.18
C TRP A 162 -4.07 -26.24 9.36
N GLN A 163 -4.47 -25.59 10.45
CA GLN A 163 -5.13 -26.23 11.58
C GLN A 163 -6.61 -25.87 11.56
N GLU A 164 -7.46 -26.89 11.62
CA GLU A 164 -8.91 -26.71 11.68
C GLU A 164 -9.30 -25.91 12.93
N SER A 165 -10.05 -24.82 12.74
CA SER A 165 -10.53 -24.00 13.85
C SER A 165 -11.52 -24.80 14.69
N LYS A 166 -11.11 -25.19 15.89
CA LYS A 166 -11.96 -25.87 16.88
C LYS A 166 -12.88 -24.90 17.65
N ILE A 167 -12.97 -23.63 17.23
CA ILE A 167 -13.80 -22.62 17.89
C ILE A 167 -15.20 -22.68 17.30
N VAL A 168 -16.11 -23.36 18.01
CA VAL A 168 -17.55 -23.27 17.74
C VAL A 168 -18.02 -21.90 18.22
N ALA A 169 -18.34 -21.01 17.29
CA ALA A 169 -18.93 -19.71 17.62
C ALA A 169 -20.32 -19.93 18.24
N PRO A 170 -20.60 -19.45 19.46
CA PRO A 170 -21.92 -19.55 20.04
C PRO A 170 -22.94 -18.80 19.17
N SER A 171 -24.16 -19.34 19.07
CA SER A 171 -25.22 -18.81 18.21
C SER A 171 -25.77 -17.44 18.63
N GLY A 172 -25.24 -16.85 19.72
CA GLY A 172 -25.56 -15.52 20.21
C GLY A 172 -24.43 -14.86 21.01
N LEU A 173 -24.67 -13.62 21.49
CA LEU A 173 -23.67 -12.78 22.19
C LEU A 173 -23.15 -13.40 23.50
N PHE A 174 -23.92 -14.32 24.10
CA PHE A 174 -23.55 -15.06 25.31
C PHE A 174 -23.85 -16.55 25.11
N ALA A 175 -22.86 -17.41 25.33
CA ALA A 175 -23.04 -18.86 25.25
C ALA A 175 -23.98 -19.37 26.35
N THR A 176 -24.99 -20.14 25.97
CA THR A 176 -25.94 -20.76 26.91
C THR A 176 -25.28 -21.90 27.70
N ALA A 177 -25.86 -22.28 28.85
CA ALA A 177 -25.27 -23.28 29.74
C ALA A 177 -25.10 -24.67 29.09
N GLU A 178 -25.94 -25.00 28.12
CA GLU A 178 -25.87 -26.25 27.34
C GLU A 178 -24.80 -26.20 26.25
N GLU A 179 -24.63 -25.07 25.55
CA GLU A 179 -23.54 -24.87 24.59
C GLU A 179 -22.16 -24.91 25.28
N LYS A 180 -22.06 -24.40 26.51
CA LYS A 180 -20.83 -24.49 27.33
C LYS A 180 -20.46 -25.92 27.71
N LYS A 181 -21.44 -26.79 28.00
CA LYS A 181 -21.20 -28.21 28.27
C LYS A 181 -20.73 -28.94 27.01
N GLN A 182 -21.29 -28.60 25.86
CA GLN A 182 -20.87 -29.16 24.58
C GLN A 182 -19.44 -28.72 24.23
N LEU A 183 -19.11 -27.43 24.37
CA LEU A 183 -17.74 -26.91 24.21
C LEU A 183 -16.72 -27.59 25.16
N ALA A 184 -17.11 -27.84 26.42
CA ALA A 184 -16.28 -28.53 27.40
C ALA A 184 -16.07 -30.01 27.07
N ALA A 185 -17.07 -30.70 26.52
CA ALA A 185 -16.97 -32.10 26.08
C ALA A 185 -16.02 -32.28 24.88
N ILE A 186 -15.84 -31.24 24.07
CA ILE A 186 -14.99 -31.24 22.86
C ILE A 186 -13.57 -30.73 23.18
N GLY A 187 -13.28 -30.39 24.45
CA GLY A 187 -11.94 -30.02 24.91
C GLY A 187 -11.51 -28.58 24.58
N ALA A 188 -12.46 -27.67 24.33
CA ALA A 188 -12.14 -26.25 24.16
C ALA A 188 -11.89 -25.59 25.54
N PRO A 189 -10.76 -24.88 25.75
CA PRO A 189 -10.48 -24.23 27.03
C PRO A 189 -11.52 -23.14 27.33
N PRO A 190 -12.02 -23.04 28.58
CA PRO A 190 -13.08 -22.11 28.90
C PRO A 190 -12.52 -20.69 29.04
N ASN A 191 -12.92 -19.83 28.10
CA ASN A 191 -12.79 -18.38 28.11
C ASN A 191 -11.38 -17.79 28.01
N GLY A 192 -11.25 -16.91 27.01
CA GLY A 192 -10.20 -15.91 26.93
C GLY A 192 -10.31 -14.89 28.07
N SER A 193 -9.26 -14.85 28.88
CA SER A 193 -8.82 -13.66 29.58
C SER A 193 -7.31 -13.65 29.47
N GLY A 194 -6.76 -12.77 28.62
CA GLY A 194 -5.33 -12.52 28.61
C GLY A 194 -4.86 -12.03 29.97
N VAL A 195 -3.67 -12.45 30.38
CA VAL A 195 -2.68 -11.67 31.14
C VAL A 195 -1.42 -12.54 31.36
N ARG A 196 -0.33 -12.08 30.75
CA ARG A 196 1.07 -12.03 31.21
C ARG A 196 1.77 -13.34 31.63
N THR A 197 2.67 -13.78 30.75
CA THR A 197 3.87 -14.54 31.09
C THR A 197 4.69 -13.78 32.14
N ASP A 198 5.03 -14.44 33.24
CA ASP A 198 6.20 -14.09 34.04
C ASP A 198 7.01 -15.37 34.27
N ASP A 199 8.14 -15.45 33.57
CA ASP A 199 9.21 -16.41 33.85
C ASP A 199 9.92 -15.97 35.14
N GLY A 200 9.81 -16.78 36.18
CA GLY A 200 10.49 -16.58 37.46
C GLY A 200 11.25 -17.82 37.88
N SER A 201 12.49 -17.95 37.39
CA SER A 201 13.50 -18.85 37.94
C SER A 201 13.75 -18.58 39.43
N GLY A 202 13.73 -19.62 40.28
CA GLY A 202 14.02 -19.48 41.70
C GLY A 202 14.28 -20.80 42.44
N GLY A 203 15.50 -21.32 42.32
CA GLY A 203 16.32 -21.89 43.40
C GLY A 203 15.78 -22.92 44.41
N SER A 204 16.38 -24.13 44.34
CA SER A 204 17.07 -24.85 45.44
C SER A 204 16.33 -25.30 46.71
N ALA A 205 16.28 -26.63 46.90
CA ALA A 205 16.67 -27.43 48.10
C ALA A 205 15.87 -28.76 48.05
N GLY A 206 16.43 -29.96 47.98
CA GLY A 206 17.57 -30.51 48.73
C GLY A 206 17.04 -31.44 49.82
N LYS A 207 17.11 -32.76 49.61
CA LYS A 207 17.34 -33.80 50.64
C LYS A 207 17.28 -35.21 50.03
N ASP A 208 18.46 -35.72 49.70
CA ASP A 208 18.80 -37.12 49.86
C ASP A 208 19.39 -37.30 51.26
N GLY A 209 19.07 -38.41 51.93
CA GLY A 209 19.77 -38.83 53.14
C GLY A 209 18.92 -39.67 54.12
N ASP A 210 19.02 -40.98 53.93
CA ASP A 210 19.63 -41.92 54.90
C ASP A 210 18.75 -43.01 55.56
N SER A 211 19.29 -44.23 55.44
CA SER A 211 19.27 -45.40 56.32
C SER A 211 17.96 -45.98 56.89
N SER A 212 17.61 -47.20 56.47
CA SER A 212 17.95 -48.46 57.16
C SER A 212 17.42 -49.68 56.41
#